data_AF-A0A529P6X8-F1
#
_entry.id   AF-A0A529P6X8-F1
#
_cell.length_a   1.000
_cell.length_b   1.000
_cell.length_c   1.000
_cell.angle_alpha   90.00
_cell.angle_beta   90.00
_cell.angle_gamma   90.00
#
_symmetry.space_group_name_H-M   'P 1'
#
loop_
_entity.id
_entity.type
_entity.pdbx_description
1 polymer ?
#
loop_
_entity_poly.entity_id
_entity_poly.type
_entity_poly.pdbx_seq_one_letter_code
_entity_poly.pdbx_strand_id
1 'polypeptide(L)'
;PELYVLTTAMQHYAKGVAHAALRAFAAAEHERERFHQHLSRIPAERRFLSNPTHASLAVGAALLDGELAYHQGRHDEAYVHLRQAVGLDDNLSYTEPWAWMHPPRHALAALLLDQGHAEEAEQVYRDDLGLSGAVQRCAQHPDNVWALHGLVECLRRRGETDQLPGFQARLATALAKTDLPITSSCLCRTSVHSGPDCCH
;
A
#
# COMPACT_ATOMS: atom_id res chain seq x y z
N PRO A 1 25.72 -8.84 7.56
CA PRO A 1 25.67 -10.32 7.38
C PRO A 1 25.33 -10.68 5.92
N GLU A 2 26.23 -11.36 5.22
CA GLU A 2 26.05 -11.79 3.82
C GLU A 2 24.90 -12.81 3.64
N LEU A 3 24.46 -13.46 4.73
CA LEU A 3 23.43 -14.50 4.69
C LEU A 3 21.98 -13.97 4.64
N TYR A 4 21.72 -12.78 5.19
CA TYR A 4 20.36 -12.23 5.37
C TYR A 4 20.10 -10.97 4.55
N VAL A 5 20.73 -10.85 3.37
CA VAL A 5 20.73 -9.61 2.57
C VAL A 5 19.33 -9.07 2.24
N LEU A 6 18.39 -9.95 1.89
CA LEU A 6 17.01 -9.56 1.61
C LEU A 6 16.26 -9.17 2.90
N THR A 7 16.34 -10.00 3.93
CA THR A 7 15.63 -9.77 5.20
C THR A 7 16.09 -8.47 5.85
N THR A 8 17.39 -8.16 5.80
CA THR A 8 17.92 -6.89 6.33
C THR A 8 17.39 -5.70 5.53
N ALA A 9 17.38 -5.75 4.20
CA ALA A 9 16.76 -4.70 3.40
C ALA A 9 15.27 -4.53 3.77
N MET A 10 14.49 -5.61 3.82
CA MET A 10 13.07 -5.55 4.19
C MET A 10 12.84 -4.98 5.59
N GLN A 11 13.71 -5.24 6.56
CA GLN A 11 13.62 -4.66 7.91
C GLN A 11 13.82 -3.14 7.88
N HIS A 12 14.80 -2.65 7.12
CA HIS A 12 15.04 -1.21 6.97
C HIS A 12 13.88 -0.53 6.25
N TYR A 13 13.34 -1.16 5.20
CA TYR A 13 12.12 -0.71 4.54
C TYR A 13 10.95 -0.57 5.52
N ALA A 14 10.65 -1.63 6.29
CA ALA A 14 9.53 -1.63 7.23
C ALA A 14 9.67 -0.56 8.31
N LYS A 15 10.89 -0.39 8.86
CA LYS A 15 11.19 0.68 9.82
C LYS A 15 11.08 2.07 9.20
N GLY A 16 11.52 2.23 7.96
CA GLY A 16 11.40 3.49 7.23
C GLY A 16 9.94 3.93 7.08
N VAL A 17 9.07 3.03 6.62
CA VAL A 17 7.62 3.29 6.50
C VAL A 17 7.01 3.59 7.88
N ALA A 18 7.34 2.80 8.90
CA ALA A 18 6.84 3.03 10.25
C ALA A 18 7.28 4.39 10.82
N HIS A 19 8.55 4.78 10.65
CA HIS A 19 9.06 6.07 11.08
C HIS A 19 8.43 7.23 10.29
N ALA A 20 8.16 7.06 8.99
CA ALA A 20 7.44 8.04 8.19
C ALA A 20 6.03 8.27 8.75
N ALA A 21 5.28 7.20 9.01
CA ALA A 21 3.93 7.28 9.60
C ALA A 21 3.92 7.92 11.00
N LEU A 22 4.96 7.66 11.81
CA LEU A 22 5.16 8.29 13.12
C LEU A 22 5.75 9.71 13.05
N ARG A 23 5.95 10.25 11.84
CA ARG A 23 6.57 11.57 11.58
C ARG A 23 7.98 11.73 12.14
N ALA A 24 8.68 10.61 12.38
CA ALA A 24 10.07 10.57 12.81
C ALA A 24 11.01 10.64 11.58
N PHE A 25 10.94 11.75 10.84
CA PHE A 25 11.53 11.85 9.49
C PHE A 25 13.03 11.60 9.42
N ALA A 26 13.81 12.06 10.41
CA ALA A 26 15.24 11.79 10.45
C ALA A 26 15.55 10.28 10.59
N ALA A 27 14.75 9.56 11.38
CA ALA A 27 14.88 8.11 11.51
C ALA A 27 14.40 7.38 10.25
N ALA A 28 13.33 7.87 9.61
CA ALA A 28 12.84 7.32 8.35
C ALA A 28 13.90 7.45 7.23
N GLU A 29 14.54 8.62 7.12
CA GLU A 29 15.61 8.87 6.16
C GLU A 29 16.81 7.96 6.40
N HIS A 30 17.23 7.81 7.65
CA HIS A 30 18.34 6.93 8.01
C HIS A 30 18.07 5.47 7.66
N GLU A 31 16.84 4.98 7.88
CA GLU A 31 16.45 3.63 7.49
C GLU A 31 16.31 3.50 5.96
N ARG A 32 15.89 4.55 5.25
CA ARG A 32 15.91 4.60 3.78
C ARG A 32 17.31 4.49 3.21
N GLU A 33 18.27 5.25 3.74
CA GLU A 33 19.68 5.16 3.33
C GLU A 33 20.22 3.74 3.55
N ARG A 34 19.96 3.14 4.71
CA ARG A 34 20.34 1.76 5.02
C ARG A 34 19.68 0.76 4.07
N PHE A 35 18.41 0.94 3.75
CA PHE A 35 17.72 0.12 2.76
C PHE A 35 18.46 0.13 1.42
N HIS A 36 18.81 1.30 0.88
CA HIS A 36 19.53 1.41 -0.40
C HIS A 36 20.96 0.87 -0.34
N GLN A 37 21.68 1.07 0.77
CA GLN A 37 23.00 0.48 0.98
C GLN A 37 22.97 -1.06 1.01
N HIS A 38 21.90 -1.64 1.56
CA HIS A 38 21.70 -3.08 1.54
C HIS A 38 21.27 -3.58 0.17
N LEU A 39 20.38 -2.85 -0.51
CA LEU A 39 19.96 -3.15 -1.88
C LEU A 39 21.15 -3.22 -2.83
N SER A 40 22.08 -2.26 -2.77
CA SER A 40 23.26 -2.21 -3.66
C SER A 40 24.26 -3.35 -3.45
N ARG A 41 24.14 -4.11 -2.36
CA ARG A 41 24.99 -5.27 -2.05
C ARG A 41 24.39 -6.59 -2.52
N ILE A 42 23.13 -6.59 -2.96
CA ILE A 42 22.48 -7.79 -3.47
C ILE A 42 23.03 -8.06 -4.87
N PRO A 43 23.45 -9.30 -5.20
CA PRO A 43 23.85 -9.64 -6.55
C PRO A 43 22.70 -9.49 -7.56
N ALA A 44 22.98 -9.04 -8.77
CA ALA A 44 21.96 -8.81 -9.80
C ALA A 44 21.19 -10.09 -10.17
N GLU A 45 21.86 -11.23 -10.08
CA GLU A 45 21.35 -12.56 -10.39
C GLU A 45 20.50 -13.16 -9.26
N ARG A 46 20.51 -12.53 -8.07
CA ARG A 46 19.75 -13.02 -6.92
C ARG A 46 18.25 -12.94 -7.23
N ARG A 47 17.57 -14.07 -7.00
CA ARG A 47 16.13 -14.19 -7.16
C ARG A 47 15.45 -14.31 -5.80
N PHE A 48 14.28 -13.69 -5.70
CA PHE A 48 13.33 -13.92 -4.63
C PHE A 48 12.06 -14.49 -5.28
N LEU A 49 11.76 -15.75 -4.95
CA LEU A 49 10.73 -16.53 -5.64
C LEU A 49 10.98 -16.52 -7.17
N SER A 50 9.96 -16.18 -7.96
CA SER A 50 10.05 -16.09 -9.43
C SER A 50 10.67 -14.80 -9.95
N ASN A 51 11.03 -13.83 -9.11
CA ASN A 51 11.42 -12.49 -9.54
C ASN A 51 12.89 -12.16 -9.21
N PRO A 52 13.56 -11.29 -9.99
CA PRO A 52 14.82 -10.69 -9.54
C PRO A 52 14.60 -9.96 -8.22
N THR A 53 15.48 -10.17 -7.23
CA THR A 53 15.32 -9.56 -5.91
C THR A 53 15.28 -8.03 -5.97
N HIS A 54 16.05 -7.44 -6.88
CA HIS A 54 16.01 -5.99 -7.14
C HIS A 54 14.66 -5.51 -7.65
N ALA A 55 13.96 -6.29 -8.48
CA ALA A 55 12.64 -5.92 -8.99
C ALA A 55 11.61 -5.91 -7.85
N SER A 56 11.59 -6.94 -7.00
CA SER A 56 10.71 -6.96 -5.83
C SER A 56 11.01 -5.83 -4.84
N LEU A 57 12.29 -5.57 -4.56
CA LEU A 57 12.68 -4.49 -3.65
C LEU A 57 12.47 -3.09 -4.25
N ALA A 58 12.44 -2.94 -5.58
CA ALA A 58 12.12 -1.67 -6.22
C ALA A 58 10.68 -1.21 -5.90
N VAL A 59 9.73 -2.15 -5.73
CA VAL A 59 8.39 -1.84 -5.23
C VAL A 59 8.47 -1.21 -3.84
N GLY A 60 9.22 -1.82 -2.92
CA GLY A 60 9.43 -1.31 -1.57
C GLY A 60 10.15 0.03 -1.52
N ALA A 61 11.13 0.23 -2.40
CA ALA A 61 11.85 1.50 -2.53
C ALA A 61 10.88 2.65 -2.87
N ALA A 62 10.10 2.46 -3.95
CA ALA A 62 9.12 3.44 -4.40
C ALA A 62 8.02 3.66 -3.35
N LEU A 63 7.56 2.60 -2.68
CA LEU A 63 6.57 2.76 -1.61
C LEU A 63 7.13 3.56 -0.42
N LEU A 64 8.36 3.27 0.02
CA LEU A 64 9.02 3.99 1.10
C LEU A 64 9.19 5.47 0.78
N ASP A 65 9.63 5.80 -0.44
CA ASP A 65 9.75 7.19 -0.89
C ASP A 65 8.41 7.90 -0.92
N GLY A 66 7.36 7.21 -1.40
CA GLY A 66 5.99 7.70 -1.43
C GLY A 66 5.45 8.02 -0.03
N GLU A 67 5.54 7.07 0.89
CA GLU A 67 5.09 7.21 2.29
C GLU A 67 5.85 8.35 3.01
N LEU A 68 7.18 8.41 2.84
CA LEU A 68 7.99 9.46 3.44
C LEU A 68 7.63 10.84 2.90
N ALA A 69 7.53 10.98 1.57
CA ALA A 69 7.13 12.23 0.93
C ALA A 69 5.72 12.67 1.38
N TYR A 70 4.78 11.72 1.46
CA TYR A 70 3.40 12.00 1.88
C TYR A 70 3.38 12.60 3.29
N HIS A 71 4.01 11.93 4.26
CA HIS A 71 4.00 12.39 5.64
C HIS A 71 4.79 13.68 5.87
N GLN A 72 5.72 14.03 4.98
CA GLN A 72 6.40 15.33 4.96
C GLN A 72 5.57 16.46 4.32
N GLY A 73 4.38 16.16 3.78
CA GLY A 73 3.51 17.13 3.09
C GLY A 73 3.85 17.34 1.62
N ARG A 74 4.76 16.54 1.05
CA ARG A 74 5.16 16.59 -0.37
C ARG A 74 4.24 15.67 -1.20
N HIS A 75 2.95 15.99 -1.23
CA HIS A 75 1.92 15.07 -1.75
C HIS A 75 2.08 14.74 -3.25
N ASP A 76 2.42 15.72 -4.09
CA ASP A 76 2.60 15.49 -5.53
C ASP A 76 3.72 14.48 -5.80
N GLU A 77 4.85 14.64 -5.10
CA GLU A 77 5.98 13.71 -5.14
C GLU A 77 5.59 12.33 -4.61
N ALA A 78 4.84 12.29 -3.51
CA ALA A 78 4.34 11.05 -2.93
C ALA A 78 3.53 10.23 -3.94
N TYR A 79 2.59 10.87 -4.63
CA TYR A 79 1.74 10.18 -5.59
C TYR A 79 2.49 9.70 -6.83
N VAL A 80 3.57 10.38 -7.25
CA VAL A 80 4.46 9.88 -8.30
C VAL A 80 5.10 8.56 -7.86
N HIS A 81 5.69 8.52 -6.67
CA HIS A 81 6.34 7.33 -6.14
C HIS A 81 5.36 6.17 -5.88
N LEU A 82 4.18 6.46 -5.32
CA LEU A 82 3.17 5.44 -5.03
C LEU A 82 2.59 4.83 -6.31
N ARG A 83 2.34 5.64 -7.35
CA ARG A 83 1.93 5.12 -8.67
C ARG A 83 3.04 4.29 -9.32
N GLN A 84 4.29 4.71 -9.18
CA GLN A 84 5.44 3.91 -9.62
C GLN A 84 5.48 2.56 -8.88
N ALA A 85 5.25 2.54 -7.56
CA ALA A 85 5.21 1.30 -6.79
C ALA A 85 4.11 0.34 -7.29
N VAL A 86 2.92 0.85 -7.58
CA VAL A 86 1.84 0.06 -8.21
C VAL A 86 2.26 -0.51 -9.55
N GLY A 87 2.81 0.33 -10.43
CA GLY A 87 3.27 -0.12 -11.75
C GLY A 87 4.40 -1.15 -11.68
N LEU A 88 5.30 -1.04 -10.71
CA LEU A 88 6.36 -2.03 -10.49
C LEU A 88 5.77 -3.36 -9.99
N ASP A 89 4.82 -3.32 -9.07
CA ASP A 89 4.16 -4.51 -8.50
C ASP A 89 3.34 -5.27 -9.55
N ASP A 90 2.56 -4.57 -10.36
CA ASP A 90 1.76 -5.14 -11.45
C ASP A 90 2.62 -5.86 -12.52
N ASN A 91 3.90 -5.46 -12.65
CA ASN A 91 4.83 -6.03 -13.63
C ASN A 91 5.74 -7.12 -13.03
N LEU A 92 5.57 -7.48 -11.77
CA LEU A 92 6.25 -8.64 -11.20
C LEU A 92 5.67 -9.93 -11.81
N SER A 93 6.54 -10.90 -12.03
CA SER A 93 6.12 -12.23 -12.46
C SER A 93 5.29 -12.89 -11.36
N TYR A 94 4.21 -13.56 -11.78
CA TYR A 94 3.34 -14.31 -10.88
C TYR A 94 4.13 -15.33 -10.04
N THR A 95 3.80 -15.38 -8.75
CA THR A 95 4.37 -16.34 -7.81
C THR A 95 3.46 -16.50 -6.59
N GLU A 96 3.53 -17.66 -5.94
CA GLU A 96 2.80 -17.99 -4.71
C GLU A 96 3.82 -18.38 -3.62
N PRO A 97 3.92 -17.63 -2.50
CA PRO A 97 3.17 -16.41 -2.17
C PRO A 97 3.56 -15.22 -3.05
N TRP A 98 2.79 -14.12 -3.01
CA TRP A 98 3.07 -12.93 -3.82
C TRP A 98 4.50 -12.41 -3.63
N ALA A 99 5.09 -11.91 -4.73
CA ALA A 99 6.46 -11.42 -4.76
C ALA A 99 6.67 -10.22 -3.82
N TRP A 100 5.61 -9.45 -3.58
CA TRP A 100 5.57 -8.35 -2.64
C TRP A 100 4.32 -8.47 -1.77
N MET A 101 4.51 -8.39 -0.45
CA MET A 101 3.41 -8.62 0.51
C MET A 101 2.68 -7.34 0.95
N HIS A 102 3.28 -6.15 0.77
CA HIS A 102 2.67 -4.89 1.20
C HIS A 102 2.04 -4.17 -0.01
N PRO A 103 0.73 -4.37 -0.28
CA PRO A 103 0.11 -3.95 -1.54
C PRO A 103 0.15 -2.42 -1.75
N PRO A 104 0.87 -1.92 -2.76
CA PRO A 104 1.01 -0.48 -3.00
C PRO A 104 -0.31 0.23 -3.31
N ARG A 105 -1.26 -0.48 -3.93
CA ARG A 105 -2.59 0.05 -4.25
C ARG A 105 -3.37 0.50 -3.01
N HIS A 106 -3.23 -0.23 -1.90
CA HIS A 106 -3.90 0.14 -0.65
C HIS A 106 -3.37 1.46 -0.09
N ALA A 107 -2.04 1.62 -0.07
CA ALA A 107 -1.39 2.85 0.36
C ALA A 107 -1.79 4.02 -0.56
N LEU A 108 -1.60 3.87 -1.88
CA LEU A 108 -1.95 4.91 -2.86
C LEU A 108 -3.40 5.36 -2.71
N ALA A 109 -4.36 4.43 -2.74
CA ALA A 109 -5.78 4.76 -2.70
C ALA A 109 -6.19 5.39 -1.36
N ALA A 110 -5.66 4.89 -0.23
CA ALA A 110 -5.97 5.45 1.08
C ALA A 110 -5.46 6.88 1.23
N LEU A 111 -4.23 7.15 0.77
CA LEU A 111 -3.60 8.47 0.86
C LEU A 111 -4.19 9.47 -0.15
N LEU A 112 -4.66 9.00 -1.32
CA LEU A 112 -5.46 9.82 -2.24
C LEU A 112 -6.79 10.21 -1.60
N LEU A 113 -7.50 9.23 -1.03
CA LEU A 113 -8.81 9.46 -0.40
C LEU A 113 -8.70 10.40 0.81
N ASP A 114 -7.58 10.34 1.53
CA ASP A 114 -7.28 11.21 2.65
C ASP A 114 -7.20 12.70 2.25
N GLN A 115 -6.57 12.99 1.11
CA GLN A 115 -6.49 14.35 0.54
C GLN A 115 -7.70 14.75 -0.31
N GLY A 116 -8.74 13.90 -0.35
CA GLY A 116 -9.98 14.19 -1.08
C GLY A 116 -9.96 13.84 -2.58
N HIS A 117 -8.91 13.17 -3.08
CA HIS A 117 -8.84 12.65 -4.45
C HIS A 117 -9.68 11.37 -4.60
N ALA A 118 -10.98 11.47 -4.34
CA ALA A 118 -11.90 10.33 -4.25
C ALA A 118 -12.11 9.61 -5.59
N GLU A 119 -12.12 10.33 -6.72
CA GLU A 119 -12.31 9.73 -8.04
C GLU A 119 -11.14 8.80 -8.42
N GLU A 120 -9.91 9.26 -8.22
CA GLU A 120 -8.73 8.44 -8.48
C GLU A 120 -8.64 7.27 -7.47
N ALA A 121 -8.90 7.53 -6.19
CA ALA A 121 -8.94 6.48 -5.18
C ALA A 121 -9.96 5.39 -5.51
N GLU A 122 -11.17 5.76 -5.97
CA GLU A 122 -12.19 4.82 -6.41
C GLU A 122 -11.67 3.92 -7.54
N GLN A 123 -11.00 4.50 -8.53
CA GLN A 123 -10.44 3.74 -9.64
C GLN A 123 -9.37 2.74 -9.16
N VAL A 124 -8.47 3.15 -8.26
CA VAL A 124 -7.45 2.26 -7.70
C VAL A 124 -8.07 1.10 -6.92
N TYR A 125 -9.15 1.33 -6.15
CA TYR A 125 -9.87 0.24 -5.48
C TYR A 125 -10.60 -0.69 -6.45
N ARG A 126 -11.18 -0.15 -7.53
CA ARG A 126 -11.82 -0.96 -8.57
C ARG A 126 -10.80 -1.82 -9.30
N ASP A 127 -9.62 -1.29 -9.55
CA ASP A 127 -8.50 -2.04 -10.14
C ASP A 127 -8.07 -3.20 -9.24
N ASP A 128 -7.86 -2.93 -7.94
CA ASP A 128 -7.49 -3.96 -6.96
C ASP A 128 -8.55 -5.08 -6.89
N LEU A 129 -9.84 -4.72 -6.83
CA LEU A 129 -10.94 -5.68 -6.78
C LEU A 129 -11.20 -6.40 -8.11
N GLY A 130 -10.45 -6.08 -9.17
CA GLY A 130 -10.61 -6.66 -10.52
C GLY A 130 -11.90 -6.23 -11.24
N LEU A 131 -12.46 -5.08 -10.88
CA LEU A 131 -13.72 -4.56 -11.43
C LEU A 131 -13.54 -3.72 -12.69
N SER A 132 -12.34 -3.20 -12.94
CA SER A 132 -12.05 -2.36 -14.11
C SER A 132 -11.60 -3.15 -15.34
N GLY A 133 -11.12 -4.39 -15.15
CA GLY A 133 -10.47 -5.17 -16.20
C GLY A 133 -9.08 -4.67 -16.62
N ALA A 134 -8.53 -3.65 -15.94
CA ALA A 134 -7.23 -3.07 -16.27
C ALA A 134 -6.04 -3.88 -15.76
N VAL A 135 -6.24 -4.62 -14.66
CA VAL A 135 -5.19 -5.37 -13.96
C VAL A 135 -5.20 -6.83 -14.37
N GLN A 136 -4.02 -7.44 -14.49
CA GLN A 136 -3.87 -8.86 -14.75
C GLN A 136 -4.59 -9.70 -13.70
N ARG A 137 -5.18 -10.83 -14.10
CA ARG A 137 -5.99 -11.66 -13.19
C ARG A 137 -5.26 -12.04 -11.89
N CYS A 138 -3.96 -12.30 -11.97
CA CYS A 138 -3.15 -12.67 -10.81
C CYS A 138 -2.87 -11.53 -9.82
N ALA A 139 -3.12 -10.28 -10.21
CA ALA A 139 -3.00 -9.09 -9.36
C ALA A 139 -4.38 -8.51 -8.98
N GLN A 140 -5.46 -9.25 -9.24
CA GLN A 140 -6.80 -8.91 -8.77
C GLN A 140 -7.09 -9.61 -7.44
N HIS A 141 -7.68 -8.89 -6.50
CA HIS A 141 -8.04 -9.35 -5.17
C HIS A 141 -9.55 -9.24 -4.93
N PRO A 142 -10.38 -10.14 -5.52
CA PRO A 142 -11.81 -10.14 -5.27
C PRO A 142 -12.13 -10.24 -3.78
N ASP A 143 -13.04 -9.39 -3.33
CA ASP A 143 -13.51 -9.33 -1.94
C ASP A 143 -12.41 -9.04 -0.90
N ASN A 144 -11.31 -8.39 -1.32
CA ASN A 144 -10.34 -7.84 -0.39
C ASN A 144 -11.02 -6.81 0.51
N VAL A 145 -11.01 -7.07 1.82
CA VAL A 145 -11.73 -6.26 2.82
C VAL A 145 -11.23 -4.81 2.87
N TRP A 146 -9.93 -4.58 2.67
CA TRP A 146 -9.33 -3.25 2.71
C TRP A 146 -9.75 -2.42 1.50
N ALA A 147 -9.70 -3.00 0.29
CA ALA A 147 -10.14 -2.32 -0.91
C ALA A 147 -11.66 -2.13 -0.96
N LEU A 148 -12.45 -3.09 -0.47
CA LEU A 148 -13.90 -2.94 -0.30
C LEU A 148 -14.24 -1.79 0.64
N HIS A 149 -13.52 -1.66 1.76
CA HIS A 149 -13.73 -0.57 2.71
C HIS A 149 -13.53 0.78 2.03
N GLY A 150 -12.39 0.96 1.35
CA GLY A 150 -12.07 2.17 0.62
C GLY A 150 -13.05 2.49 -0.51
N LEU A 151 -13.47 1.49 -1.29
CA LEU A 151 -14.46 1.66 -2.35
C LEU A 151 -15.81 2.14 -1.78
N VAL A 152 -16.30 1.50 -0.72
CA VAL A 152 -17.56 1.92 -0.07
C VAL A 152 -17.46 3.36 0.46
N GLU A 153 -16.31 3.77 1.00
CA GLU A 153 -16.08 5.15 1.41
C GLU A 153 -16.15 6.12 0.22
N CYS A 154 -15.51 5.79 -0.92
CA CYS A 154 -15.58 6.60 -2.14
C CYS A 154 -17.02 6.73 -2.66
N LEU A 155 -17.75 5.62 -2.75
CA LEU A 155 -19.14 5.58 -3.20
C LEU A 155 -20.05 6.43 -2.33
N ARG A 156 -19.86 6.40 -1.00
CA ARG A 156 -20.60 7.27 -0.07
C ARG A 156 -20.30 8.75 -0.29
N ARG A 157 -19.03 9.11 -0.47
CA ARG A 157 -18.61 10.52 -0.66
C ARG A 157 -19.20 11.13 -1.92
N ARG A 158 -19.31 10.36 -3.01
CA ARG A 158 -19.93 10.84 -4.27
C ARG A 158 -21.45 10.69 -4.34
N GLY A 159 -22.09 10.14 -3.30
CA GLY A 159 -23.54 9.96 -3.24
C GLY A 159 -24.09 8.87 -4.17
N GLU A 160 -23.31 7.83 -4.45
CA GLU A 160 -23.77 6.68 -5.25
C GLU A 160 -24.86 5.90 -4.52
N THR A 161 -25.99 5.64 -5.19
CA THR A 161 -27.15 4.94 -4.61
C THR A 161 -27.39 3.55 -5.18
N ASP A 162 -26.97 3.30 -6.42
CA ASP A 162 -27.33 2.10 -7.16
C ASP A 162 -26.37 0.95 -6.82
N GLN A 163 -25.06 1.24 -6.86
CA GLN A 163 -24.03 0.24 -6.58
C GLN A 163 -23.73 0.08 -5.08
N LEU A 164 -23.96 1.13 -4.30
CA LEU A 164 -23.55 1.21 -2.89
C LEU A 164 -24.11 0.07 -2.03
N PRO A 165 -25.42 -0.28 -2.08
CA PRO A 165 -25.96 -1.38 -1.26
C PRO A 165 -25.27 -2.72 -1.54
N GLY A 166 -24.95 -3.00 -2.81
CA GLY A 166 -24.28 -4.24 -3.21
C GLY A 166 -22.86 -4.34 -2.65
N PHE A 167 -22.08 -3.26 -2.72
CA PHE A 167 -20.73 -3.24 -2.14
C PHE A 167 -20.74 -3.22 -0.61
N GLN A 168 -21.74 -2.60 0.03
CA GLN A 168 -21.90 -2.65 1.48
C GLN A 168 -22.17 -4.08 1.98
N ALA A 169 -23.01 -4.85 1.28
CA ALA A 169 -23.25 -6.26 1.62
C ALA A 169 -21.97 -7.12 1.49
N ARG A 170 -21.19 -6.89 0.43
CA ARG A 170 -19.89 -7.54 0.24
C ARG A 170 -18.90 -7.17 1.34
N LEU A 171 -18.80 -5.87 1.68
CA LEU A 171 -17.95 -5.39 2.76
C LEU A 171 -18.35 -6.00 4.11
N ALA A 172 -19.66 -6.04 4.44
CA ALA A 172 -20.14 -6.66 5.67
C ALA A 172 -19.75 -8.14 5.77
N THR A 173 -19.83 -8.87 4.65
CA THR A 173 -19.41 -10.28 4.57
C THR A 173 -17.91 -10.45 4.79
N ALA A 174 -17.10 -9.52 4.27
CA ALA A 174 -15.65 -9.53 4.44
C ALA A 174 -15.25 -9.15 5.88
N LEU A 175 -15.88 -8.12 6.47
CA LEU A 175 -15.68 -7.69 7.86
C LEU A 175 -16.08 -8.75 8.88
N ALA A 176 -17.08 -9.59 8.58
CA ALA A 176 -17.44 -10.70 9.47
C ALA A 176 -16.30 -11.73 9.66
N LYS A 177 -15.25 -11.68 8.83
CA LYS A 177 -14.08 -12.56 8.88
C LYS A 177 -12.84 -11.91 9.49
N THR A 178 -12.93 -10.65 9.94
CA THR A 178 -11.78 -9.92 10.47
C THR A 178 -11.70 -10.03 11.98
N ASP A 179 -10.52 -10.33 12.52
CA ASP A 179 -10.28 -10.37 13.97
C ASP A 179 -10.21 -8.96 14.60
N LEU A 180 -9.93 -7.95 13.78
CA LEU A 180 -9.76 -6.56 14.20
C LEU A 180 -10.67 -5.64 13.39
N PRO A 181 -11.18 -4.55 13.98
CA PRO A 181 -11.97 -3.57 13.26
C PRO A 181 -11.11 -2.89 12.18
N ILE A 182 -11.58 -2.93 10.94
CA ILE A 182 -10.97 -2.21 9.83
C ILE A 182 -11.66 -0.87 9.68
N THR A 183 -10.93 0.20 10.00
CA THR A 183 -11.43 1.60 9.98
C THR A 183 -10.99 2.37 8.74
N SER A 184 -9.99 1.85 8.03
CA SER A 184 -9.43 2.45 6.82
C SER A 184 -8.79 1.37 5.97
N SER A 185 -8.62 1.65 4.68
CA SER A 185 -8.01 0.77 3.69
C SER A 185 -6.51 0.55 3.91
N CYS A 186 -5.85 1.43 4.68
CA CYS A 186 -4.43 1.35 5.00
C CYS A 186 -4.15 2.11 6.31
N LEU A 187 -3.35 1.51 7.21
CA LEU A 187 -2.98 2.13 8.48
C LEU A 187 -2.06 3.35 8.33
N CYS A 188 -1.49 3.57 7.15
CA CYS A 188 -0.74 4.79 6.83
C CYS A 188 -1.63 6.04 6.82
N ARG A 189 -2.96 5.88 6.66
CA ARG A 189 -3.92 6.97 6.79
C ARG A 189 -4.21 7.24 8.27
N THR A 190 -3.42 8.12 8.87
CA THR A 190 -3.50 8.44 10.31
C THR A 190 -4.62 9.42 10.68
N SER A 191 -5.19 10.15 9.72
CA SER A 191 -6.30 11.10 9.97
C SER A 191 -7.55 10.43 10.56
N VAL A 192 -7.80 9.16 10.23
CA VAL A 192 -8.96 8.39 10.72
C VAL A 192 -8.86 8.08 12.22
N HIS A 193 -7.64 8.05 12.76
CA HIS A 193 -7.38 7.84 14.19
C HIS A 193 -7.36 9.14 15.00
N SER A 194 -7.57 10.30 14.36
CA SER A 194 -7.56 11.62 15.02
C SER A 194 -8.91 12.00 15.64
N GLY A 195 -9.82 11.04 15.83
CA GLY A 195 -11.01 11.21 16.67
C GLY A 195 -10.59 11.37 18.14
N PRO A 196 -11.41 12.01 18.99
CA PRO A 196 -11.02 12.26 20.38
C PRO A 196 -10.67 10.93 21.05
N ASP A 197 -9.44 10.83 21.53
CA ASP A 197 -9.00 9.76 22.42
C ASP A 197 -10.00 9.67 23.57
N CYS A 198 -10.85 8.64 23.54
CA CYS A 198 -11.63 8.24 24.69
C CYS A 198 -10.70 7.58 25.71
N CYS A 199 -9.82 8.38 26.31
CA CYS A 199 -9.12 8.04 27.54
C CYS A 199 -9.76 8.86 28.68
N HIS A 200 -10.64 8.20 29.42
CA HIS A 200 -10.95 8.54 30.81
C HIS A 200 -10.30 7.49 31.71
#